data_AF-A0A9D4XW88-F1
#
_entry.id   AF-A0A9D4XW88-F1
#
_cell.length_a   1.000
_cell.length_b   1.000
_cell.length_c   1.000
_cell.angle_alpha   90.00
_cell.angle_beta   90.00
_cell.angle_gamma   90.00
#
_symmetry.space_group_name_H-M   'P 1'
#
loop_
_entity.id
_entity.type
_entity.pdbx_description
1 polymer ?
#
loop_
_entity_poly.entity_id
_entity_poly.type
_entity_poly.pdbx_seq_one_letter_code
_entity_poly.pdbx_strand_id
1 'polypeptide(L)'
;MGRSISSHHHLLFSSLVIFTLLLNHVHATKKCYIVYLGAHSHGPTPSSADLEIATSSHYDLLASILGSEENAKEAIIYSYNKQINGFAAMLEEEQAAQIAKNGKVVSVFLSKEHKLHTTRSWEFVGLRGNDINSAWQKGRFGENTIIANIDSGTKLK
;
A
#
# COMPACT_ATOMS: atom_id res chain seq x y z
N MET A 1 53.73 26.42 30.30
CA MET A 1 53.47 25.34 29.33
C MET A 1 52.08 24.68 29.44
N GLY A 2 51.08 25.27 30.13
CA GLY A 2 49.76 24.63 30.33
C GLY A 2 48.60 25.10 29.42
N ARG A 3 48.78 26.17 28.64
CA ARG A 3 47.69 26.78 27.84
C ARG A 3 47.38 26.05 26.52
N SER A 4 48.34 25.31 25.95
CA SER A 4 48.17 24.63 24.66
C SER A 4 47.21 23.44 24.73
N ILE A 5 47.23 22.68 25.83
CA ILE A 5 46.47 21.43 25.98
C ILE A 5 44.96 21.72 26.10
N SER A 6 44.58 22.76 26.85
CA SER A 6 43.18 23.19 27.00
C SER A 6 42.54 23.59 25.65
N SER A 7 43.28 24.25 24.77
CA SER A 7 42.79 24.67 23.45
C SER A 7 42.43 23.48 22.55
N HIS A 8 43.23 22.40 22.57
CA HIS A 8 42.96 21.21 21.77
C HIS A 8 41.71 20.46 22.24
N HIS A 9 41.46 20.39 23.55
CA HIS A 9 40.24 19.77 24.08
C HIS A 9 38.98 20.56 23.69
N HIS A 10 39.03 21.90 23.69
CA HIS A 10 37.93 22.72 23.20
C HIS A 10 37.67 22.56 21.71
N LEU A 11 38.72 22.45 20.89
CA LEU A 11 38.60 22.20 19.45
C LEU A 11 38.02 20.81 19.16
N LEU A 12 38.46 19.78 19.88
CA LEU A 12 37.92 18.42 19.74
C LEU A 12 36.46 18.34 20.19
N PHE A 13 36.11 18.97 21.30
CA PHE A 13 34.73 19.03 21.79
C PHE A 13 33.82 19.79 20.82
N SER A 14 34.27 20.94 20.32
CA SER A 14 33.56 21.72 19.30
C SER A 14 33.38 20.92 18.01
N SER A 15 34.43 20.24 17.55
CA SER A 15 34.37 19.35 16.38
C SER A 15 33.37 18.21 16.57
N LEU A 16 33.32 17.60 17.77
CA LEU A 16 32.39 16.53 18.08
C LEU A 16 30.94 17.02 18.09
N VAL A 17 30.69 18.19 18.70
CA VAL A 17 29.36 18.82 18.71
C VAL A 17 28.91 19.18 17.29
N ILE A 18 29.78 19.78 16.48
CA ILE A 18 29.49 20.08 15.08
C ILE A 18 29.24 18.80 14.29
N PHE A 19 30.03 17.74 14.50
CA PHE A 19 29.82 16.45 13.84
C PHE A 19 28.46 15.83 14.22
N THR A 20 28.05 15.89 15.48
CA THR A 20 26.72 15.44 15.90
C THR A 20 25.57 16.28 15.34
N LEU A 21 25.80 17.57 15.11
CA LEU A 21 24.81 18.47 14.49
C LEU A 21 24.74 18.29 12.96
N LEU A 22 25.82 17.82 12.34
CA LEU A 22 25.90 17.48 10.92
C LEU A 22 25.40 16.06 10.60
N LEU A 23 25.23 15.20 11.61
CA LEU A 23 24.46 13.97 11.46
C LEU A 23 23.01 14.38 11.22
N ASN A 24 22.58 14.35 9.95
CA ASN A 24 21.18 14.47 9.62
C ASN A 24 20.41 13.44 10.45
N HIS A 25 19.49 13.89 11.29
CA HIS A 25 18.48 13.02 11.86
C HIS A 25 17.66 12.47 10.69
N VAL A 26 17.98 11.26 10.23
CA VAL A 26 17.14 10.52 9.30
C VAL A 26 15.91 10.11 10.10
N HIS A 27 14.92 10.99 10.13
CA HIS A 27 13.59 10.59 10.56
C HIS A 27 13.06 9.64 9.50
N ALA A 28 13.04 8.35 9.82
CA ALA A 28 12.43 7.34 8.99
C ALA A 28 10.93 7.65 8.89
N THR A 29 10.55 8.29 7.79
CA THR A 29 9.17 8.74 7.57
C THR A 29 8.42 7.60 6.93
N LYS A 30 7.46 7.03 7.65
CA LYS A 30 6.61 5.97 7.09
C LYS A 30 5.69 6.54 6.00
N LYS A 31 5.56 5.81 4.90
CA LYS A 31 4.64 6.09 3.79
C LYS A 31 3.79 4.85 3.52
N CYS A 32 2.63 5.03 2.88
CA CYS A 32 1.80 3.91 2.49
C CYS A 32 2.39 3.24 1.24
N TYR A 33 2.76 1.97 1.36
CA TYR A 33 3.21 1.13 0.25
C TYR A 33 2.19 0.01 0.01
N ILE A 34 2.04 -0.36 -1.26
CA ILE A 34 1.29 -1.53 -1.70
C ILE A 34 2.29 -2.65 -1.97
N VAL A 35 2.11 -3.77 -1.28
CA VAL A 35 2.84 -5.02 -1.49
C VAL A 35 1.92 -5.96 -2.26
N TYR A 36 2.30 -6.29 -3.50
CA TYR A 36 1.55 -7.17 -4.38
C TYR A 36 2.19 -8.56 -4.42
N LEU A 37 1.38 -9.58 -4.15
CA LEU A 37 1.77 -10.99 -4.04
C LEU A 37 1.22 -11.85 -5.20
N GLY A 38 0.50 -11.25 -6.16
CA GLY A 38 -0.05 -11.97 -7.30
C GLY A 38 -1.50 -12.42 -7.10
N ALA A 39 -1.81 -13.62 -7.59
CA ALA A 39 -3.11 -14.26 -7.42
C ALA A 39 -3.12 -15.20 -6.19
N HIS A 40 -4.30 -15.40 -5.61
CA HIS A 40 -4.49 -16.36 -4.54
C HIS A 40 -4.59 -17.80 -5.06
N SER A 41 -4.19 -18.76 -4.22
CA SER A 41 -4.33 -20.19 -4.51
C SER A 41 -5.77 -20.72 -4.33
N HIS A 42 -6.64 -19.98 -3.65
CA HIS A 42 -8.02 -20.41 -3.33
C HIS A 42 -9.01 -20.29 -4.52
N GLY A 43 -8.55 -19.87 -5.71
CA GLY A 43 -9.39 -19.76 -6.89
C GLY A 43 -10.46 -18.65 -6.81
N PRO A 44 -11.45 -18.65 -7.74
CA PRO A 44 -12.37 -17.52 -7.96
C PRO A 44 -13.47 -17.37 -6.90
N THR A 45 -13.75 -18.42 -6.12
CA THR A 45 -14.84 -18.46 -5.12
C THR A 45 -14.28 -18.81 -3.74
N PRO A 46 -13.57 -17.89 -3.06
CA PRO A 46 -13.02 -18.14 -1.73
C PRO A 46 -14.11 -18.27 -0.67
N SER A 47 -13.91 -19.18 0.27
CA SER A 47 -14.66 -19.23 1.53
C SER A 47 -14.17 -18.16 2.51
N SER A 48 -14.91 -17.91 3.60
CA SER A 48 -14.45 -16.98 4.66
C SER A 48 -13.11 -17.42 5.26
N ALA A 49 -12.92 -18.73 5.43
CA ALA A 49 -11.67 -19.29 5.96
C ALA A 49 -10.49 -19.03 5.02
N ASP A 50 -10.68 -19.11 3.70
CA ASP A 50 -9.63 -18.79 2.73
C ASP A 50 -9.19 -17.33 2.82
N LEU A 51 -10.14 -16.41 3.01
CA LEU A 51 -9.85 -14.98 3.17
C LEU A 51 -9.10 -14.68 4.48
N GLU A 52 -9.44 -15.39 5.56
CA GLU A 52 -8.75 -15.31 6.85
C GLU A 52 -7.32 -15.85 6.74
N ILE A 53 -7.13 -17.00 6.09
CA ILE A 53 -5.81 -17.60 5.83
C ILE A 53 -4.94 -16.63 5.01
N ALA A 54 -5.49 -16.05 3.95
CA ALA A 54 -4.78 -15.04 3.15
C ALA A 54 -4.35 -13.85 4.02
N THR A 55 -5.26 -13.33 4.84
CA THR A 55 -4.98 -12.21 5.74
C THR A 55 -3.92 -12.55 6.79
N SER A 56 -3.98 -13.75 7.38
CA SER A 56 -2.96 -14.23 8.30
C SER A 56 -1.59 -14.29 7.62
N SER A 57 -1.53 -14.79 6.38
CA SER A 57 -0.27 -14.86 5.62
C SER A 57 0.35 -13.48 5.33
N HIS A 58 -0.48 -12.43 5.22
CA HIS A 58 0.00 -11.07 5.08
C HIS A 58 0.66 -10.57 6.37
N TYR A 59 0.04 -10.84 7.52
CA TYR A 59 0.63 -10.51 8.81
C TYR A 59 1.93 -11.28 9.03
N ASP A 60 1.97 -12.58 8.72
CA ASP A 60 3.18 -13.40 8.86
C ASP A 60 4.33 -12.86 7.99
N LEU A 61 4.03 -12.48 6.74
CA LEU A 61 5.03 -11.92 5.83
C LEU A 61 5.58 -10.61 6.39
N LEU A 62 4.73 -9.69 6.82
CA LEU A 62 5.21 -8.40 7.34
C LEU A 62 5.88 -8.54 8.70
N ALA A 63 5.40 -9.44 9.57
CA ALA A 63 5.99 -9.73 10.87
C ALA A 63 7.42 -10.28 10.71
N SER A 64 7.71 -11.04 9.65
CA SER A 64 9.07 -11.51 9.36
C SER A 64 10.07 -10.38 9.09
N ILE A 65 9.58 -9.18 8.74
CA ILE A 65 10.38 -7.98 8.50
C ILE A 65 10.39 -7.05 9.72
N LEU A 66 9.22 -6.85 10.34
CA LEU A 66 9.07 -5.93 11.49
C LEU A 66 9.39 -6.57 12.85
N GLY A 67 9.64 -7.88 12.88
CA GLY A 67 10.00 -8.64 14.08
C GLY A 67 8.85 -8.95 15.05
N SER A 68 7.62 -8.56 14.73
CA SER A 68 6.44 -8.79 15.57
C SER A 68 5.15 -8.81 14.76
N GLU A 69 4.23 -9.72 15.11
CA GLU A 69 2.88 -9.77 14.56
C GLU A 69 2.07 -8.53 14.93
N GLU A 70 2.26 -7.99 16.14
CA GLU A 70 1.56 -6.78 16.59
C GLU A 70 1.95 -5.57 15.73
N ASN A 71 3.25 -5.40 15.47
CA ASN A 71 3.76 -4.35 14.59
C ASN A 71 3.22 -4.52 13.15
N ALA A 72 3.07 -5.77 12.69
CA ALA A 72 2.51 -6.04 11.38
C ALA A 72 1.02 -5.66 11.30
N LYS A 73 0.23 -6.00 12.33
CA LYS A 73 -1.18 -5.62 12.43
C LYS A 73 -1.37 -4.10 12.52
N GLU A 74 -0.50 -3.41 13.25
CA GLU A 74 -0.53 -1.94 13.34
C GLU A 74 -0.13 -1.28 12.01
N ALA A 75 0.84 -1.84 11.30
CA ALA A 75 1.34 -1.29 10.06
C ALA A 75 0.42 -1.54 8.86
N ILE A 76 -0.28 -2.68 8.80
CA ILE A 76 -1.19 -3.00 7.68
C ILE A 76 -2.46 -2.18 7.80
N ILE A 77 -2.70 -1.36 6.78
CA ILE A 77 -3.89 -0.52 6.65
C ILE A 77 -5.00 -1.29 5.96
N TYR A 78 -4.64 -2.17 5.01
CA TYR A 78 -5.60 -2.96 4.26
C TYR A 78 -5.01 -4.27 3.76
N SER A 79 -5.78 -5.36 3.88
CA SER A 79 -5.46 -6.69 3.38
C SER A 79 -6.26 -6.97 2.11
N TYR A 80 -5.60 -7.05 0.96
CA TYR A 80 -6.21 -7.47 -0.29
C TYR A 80 -6.27 -9.00 -0.31
N ASN A 81 -7.37 -9.58 0.15
CA ASN A 81 -7.51 -11.03 0.36
C ASN A 81 -8.50 -11.74 -0.58
N LYS A 82 -9.17 -11.01 -1.49
CA LYS A 82 -10.22 -11.58 -2.35
C LYS A 82 -9.73 -11.94 -3.75
N GLN A 83 -9.66 -10.94 -4.64
CA GLN A 83 -9.40 -11.16 -6.07
C GLN A 83 -7.92 -10.94 -6.44
N ILE A 84 -7.22 -10.17 -5.61
CA ILE A 84 -5.80 -9.93 -5.69
C ILE A 84 -5.19 -10.28 -4.33
N ASN A 85 -3.94 -10.72 -4.35
CA ASN A 85 -3.17 -11.08 -3.16
C ASN A 85 -2.17 -9.97 -2.83
N GLY A 86 -2.17 -9.49 -1.60
CA GLY A 86 -1.30 -8.39 -1.17
C GLY A 86 -1.89 -7.57 -0.03
N PHE A 87 -1.17 -6.51 0.35
CA PHE A 87 -1.61 -5.61 1.41
C PHE A 87 -1.05 -4.20 1.21
N ALA A 88 -1.73 -3.22 1.80
CA ALA A 88 -1.23 -1.87 1.96
C ALA A 88 -0.74 -1.67 3.40
N ALA A 89 0.47 -1.15 3.58
CA ALA A 89 1.07 -0.94 4.89
C ALA A 89 1.83 0.39 5.00
N MET A 90 1.88 0.93 6.21
CA MET A 90 2.68 2.12 6.54
C MET A 90 4.11 1.71 6.87
N LEU A 91 5.04 1.96 5.94
CA LEU A 91 6.41 1.44 5.98
C LEU A 91 7.44 2.52 5.75
N GLU A 92 8.60 2.34 6.35
CA GLU A 92 9.83 3.04 5.99
C GLU A 92 10.34 2.53 4.63
N GLU A 93 11.16 3.33 3.95
CA GLU A 93 11.68 2.97 2.62
C GLU A 93 12.56 1.72 2.68
N GLU A 94 13.34 1.58 3.75
CA GLU A 94 14.19 0.42 4.02
C GLU A 94 13.37 -0.86 4.23
N GLN A 95 12.25 -0.76 4.95
CA GLN A 95 11.32 -1.87 5.18
C GLN A 95 10.67 -2.30 3.86
N ALA A 96 10.21 -1.35 3.04
CA ALA A 96 9.66 -1.63 1.72
C ALA A 96 10.69 -2.31 0.80
N ALA A 97 11.95 -1.82 0.82
CA ALA A 97 13.05 -2.41 0.06
C ALA A 97 13.43 -3.82 0.56
N GLN A 98 13.30 -4.11 1.85
CA GLN A 98 13.48 -5.45 2.39
C GLN A 98 12.36 -6.40 1.94
N ILE A 99 11.10 -5.96 2.00
CA ILE A 99 9.94 -6.75 1.54
C ILE A 99 10.09 -7.10 0.06
N ALA A 100 10.56 -6.17 -0.78
CA ALA A 100 10.76 -6.39 -2.22
C ALA A 100 11.77 -7.50 -2.54
N LYS A 101 12.63 -7.90 -1.60
CA LYS A 101 13.59 -9.00 -1.76
C LYS A 101 12.99 -10.38 -1.47
N ASN A 102 11.78 -10.43 -0.91
CA ASN A 102 11.11 -11.69 -0.60
C ASN A 102 10.62 -12.37 -1.89
N GLY A 103 10.99 -13.62 -2.12
CA GLY A 103 10.64 -14.36 -3.34
C GLY A 103 9.13 -14.60 -3.56
N LYS A 104 8.29 -14.37 -2.54
CA LYS A 104 6.83 -14.40 -2.66
C LYS A 104 6.23 -13.06 -3.13
N VAL A 105 7.00 -11.98 -3.12
CA VAL A 105 6.55 -10.64 -3.47
C VAL A 105 6.79 -10.37 -4.95
N VAL A 106 5.72 -9.99 -5.66
CA VAL A 106 5.78 -9.66 -7.09
C VAL A 106 6.25 -8.22 -7.28
N SER A 107 5.71 -7.27 -6.51
CA SER A 107 6.11 -5.88 -6.57
C SER A 107 5.76 -5.11 -5.30
N VAL A 108 6.58 -4.11 -4.97
CA VAL A 108 6.30 -3.14 -3.89
C VAL A 108 6.36 -1.74 -4.50
N PHE A 109 5.33 -0.93 -4.29
CA PHE A 109 5.28 0.43 -4.83
C PHE A 109 4.51 1.37 -3.91
N LEU A 110 4.82 2.66 -4.00
CA LEU A 110 4.14 3.68 -3.20
C LEU A 110 2.65 3.72 -3.56
N SER A 111 1.80 3.71 -2.55
CA SER A 111 0.37 3.96 -2.73
C SER A 111 0.17 5.38 -3.26
N LYS A 112 -0.69 5.50 -4.26
CA LYS A 112 -1.06 6.78 -4.86
C LYS A 112 -2.50 7.08 -4.46
N GLU A 113 -2.70 8.27 -3.91
CA GLU A 113 -4.06 8.76 -3.72
C GLU A 113 -4.64 9.12 -5.09
N HIS A 114 -5.78 8.50 -5.41
CA HIS A 114 -6.54 8.84 -6.60
C HIS A 114 -7.81 9.55 -6.18
N LYS A 115 -8.02 10.77 -6.70
CA LYS A 115 -9.28 11.46 -6.51
C LYS A 115 -10.38 10.65 -7.16
N LEU A 116 -11.37 10.22 -6.38
CA LEU A 116 -12.53 9.51 -6.92
C LEU A 116 -13.19 10.39 -7.98
N HIS A 117 -13.20 9.89 -9.21
CA HIS A 117 -13.70 10.62 -10.37
C HIS A 117 -15.23 10.65 -10.42
N THR A 118 -15.91 9.57 -9.99
CA THR A 118 -17.37 9.48 -9.96
C THR A 118 -17.86 8.27 -9.12
N THR A 119 -19.04 8.37 -8.52
CA THR A 119 -19.84 7.26 -7.95
C THR A 119 -21.10 6.94 -8.78
N ARG A 120 -21.30 7.65 -9.90
CA ARG A 120 -22.54 7.71 -10.69
C ARG A 120 -22.36 7.30 -12.15
N SER A 121 -21.24 6.68 -12.53
CA SER A 121 -20.95 6.34 -13.93
C SER A 121 -22.06 5.52 -14.58
N TRP A 122 -22.69 4.61 -13.83
CA TRP A 122 -23.84 3.83 -14.29
C TRP A 122 -25.06 4.68 -14.66
N GLU A 123 -25.29 5.82 -13.99
CA GLU A 123 -26.35 6.76 -14.37
C GLU A 123 -25.99 7.54 -15.63
N PHE A 124 -24.72 7.94 -15.75
CA PHE A 124 -24.25 8.69 -16.92
C PHE A 124 -24.40 7.91 -18.23
N VAL A 125 -24.06 6.61 -18.24
CA VAL A 125 -24.25 5.75 -19.42
C VAL A 125 -25.66 5.17 -19.54
N GLY A 126 -26.63 5.68 -18.77
CA GLY A 126 -28.03 5.24 -18.84
C GLY A 126 -28.25 3.78 -18.42
N LEU A 127 -27.32 3.21 -17.65
CA LEU A 127 -27.35 1.83 -17.15
C LEU A 127 -28.02 1.72 -15.77
N ARG A 128 -28.38 2.84 -15.13
CA ARG A 128 -29.11 2.86 -13.87
C ARG A 128 -30.58 3.21 -14.11
N GLY A 129 -31.43 2.19 -14.14
CA GLY A 129 -32.88 2.30 -14.29
C GLY A 129 -33.52 0.97 -14.69
N ASN A 130 -34.71 0.66 -14.15
CA ASN A 130 -35.49 -0.56 -14.45
C ASN A 130 -36.51 -0.30 -15.58
N ASP A 131 -36.08 0.36 -16.66
CA ASP A 131 -36.96 0.54 -17.82
C ASP A 131 -37.17 -0.79 -18.53
N ILE A 132 -38.43 -1.06 -18.89
CA ILE A 132 -38.95 -2.31 -19.51
C ILE A 132 -38.39 -2.53 -20.94
N ASN A 133 -37.45 -1.70 -21.40
CA ASN A 133 -36.73 -1.83 -22.67
C ASN A 133 -35.28 -1.33 -22.58
N SER A 134 -34.67 -1.44 -21.40
CA SER A 134 -33.31 -0.97 -21.16
C SER A 134 -32.27 -1.66 -22.05
N ALA A 135 -31.13 -0.99 -22.27
CA ALA A 135 -29.98 -1.56 -22.97
C ALA A 135 -29.52 -2.88 -22.34
N TRP A 136 -29.69 -3.03 -21.02
CA TRP A 136 -29.42 -4.27 -20.30
C TRP A 136 -30.27 -5.44 -20.78
N GLN A 137 -31.59 -5.28 -20.87
CA GLN A 137 -32.46 -6.36 -21.35
C GLN A 137 -32.18 -6.73 -22.81
N LYS A 138 -32.00 -5.72 -23.67
CA LYS A 138 -31.66 -5.94 -25.09
C LYS A 138 -30.32 -6.65 -25.27
N GLY A 139 -29.35 -6.38 -24.39
CA GLY A 139 -28.02 -6.98 -24.38
C GLY A 139 -27.91 -8.26 -23.55
N ARG A 140 -29.02 -8.89 -23.11
CA ARG A 140 -29.00 -10.05 -22.20
C ARG A 140 -28.12 -9.83 -20.96
N PHE A 141 -28.14 -8.62 -20.41
CA PHE A 141 -27.34 -8.18 -19.26
C PHE A 141 -25.83 -8.36 -19.42
N GLY A 142 -25.33 -8.42 -20.67
CA GLY A 142 -23.92 -8.67 -20.93
C GLY A 142 -23.51 -10.12 -20.68
N GLU A 143 -24.41 -11.08 -20.88
CA GLU A 143 -24.11 -12.51 -20.73
C GLU A 143 -22.81 -12.89 -21.45
N ASN A 144 -21.91 -13.56 -20.72
CA ASN A 144 -20.58 -13.97 -21.17
C ASN A 144 -19.67 -12.83 -21.68
N THR A 145 -19.98 -11.57 -21.36
CA THR A 145 -19.24 -10.39 -21.82
C THR A 145 -18.95 -9.45 -20.65
N ILE A 146 -17.67 -9.17 -20.41
CA ILE A 146 -17.26 -8.15 -19.43
C ILE A 146 -16.85 -6.89 -20.20
N ILE A 147 -17.55 -5.78 -19.96
CA ILE A 147 -17.20 -4.47 -20.50
C ILE A 147 -16.74 -3.59 -19.33
N ALA A 148 -15.44 -3.33 -19.25
CA ALA A 148 -14.89 -2.39 -18.29
C ALA A 148 -14.95 -0.97 -18.86
N ASN A 149 -15.60 -0.05 -18.16
CA ASN A 149 -15.58 1.38 -18.49
C ASN A 149 -14.84 2.16 -17.41
N ILE A 150 -13.79 2.88 -17.80
CA ILE A 150 -13.03 3.77 -16.93
C ILE A 150 -13.24 5.19 -17.44
N ASP A 151 -14.01 5.97 -16.71
CA ASP A 151 -14.28 7.38 -17.02
C ASP A 151 -13.59 8.29 -15.98
N SER A 152 -13.00 9.39 -16.46
CA SER A 152 -12.41 10.44 -15.62
C SER A 152 -13.45 11.37 -14.97
N GLY A 153 -14.74 11.22 -15.35
CA GLY A 153 -15.86 12.02 -14.85
C GLY A 153 -15.85 13.46 -15.38
N THR A 154 -17.01 14.10 -15.39
CA THR A 154 -17.15 15.53 -15.72
C THR A 154 -17.36 16.36 -14.45
N LYS A 155 -16.66 17.49 -14.31
CA LYS A 155 -16.98 18.48 -13.27
C LYS A 155 -18.34 19.11 -13.59
N LEU A 156 -19.34 18.89 -12.75
CA LEU A 156 -20.50 19.76 -12.74
C LEU A 156 -20.11 21.09 -12.10
N LYS A 157 -20.52 22.16 -12.76
CA LYS A 157 -20.33 23.55 -12.34
C LYS A 157 -21.41 23.95 -11.33
#